data_AF-A0A4Q8ANU1-F1
#
_entry.id   AF-A0A4Q8ANU1-F1
#
_cell.length_a   1.000
_cell.length_b   1.000
_cell.length_c   1.000
_cell.angle_alpha   90.00
_cell.angle_beta   90.00
_cell.angle_gamma   90.00
#
_symmetry.space_group_name_H-M   'P 1'
#
loop_
_entity.id
_entity.type
_entity.pdbx_description
1 polymer ?
#
loop_
_entity_poly.entity_id
_entity_poly.type
_entity_poly.pdbx_seq_one_letter_code
_entity_poly.pdbx_strand_id
1 'polypeptide(L)'
;MLVTAVAGVATLSGCGFLFPPDPPSSVSGALDEAVEAIRDLDGVGSAMWTASADRKDGGPLSKPDAWSAHITVAVSPGLPDLEALAADVAYEVASARGTVKTTGTMRLRADRNGPATVLEFAGNDSPETPADIAAAAELLRSVSGATSVFVALGSQPASVSTSSSAGWAETAAELRRLPGFGSGALASVAIDGRDAFSGRVSRILIDALTPSAALIPLLSELAGRADVISFHEGPTRSTAEAGSVRPIFRIEVRSREAVARFSDTLTGIDGGLLVDGRPRPAFTVYASAGETTTEHSGFLGLPLGADEPDDLAKPSIDDLTPEELAARSDGPLIVLSPDAAAERLEADRLATMALLTDAGDLAGVPGTVTVSTAGCEVGVGEQQSGSVVIPVFEIADSADEALDAITASWLTVGYSASDRAMGTDFYTSADALQGGVATASIRGGVEGITIRTTSTCVVSR
;
A
#
# COMPACT_ATOMS: atom_id res chain seq x y z
N MET A 1 47.26 -46.33 61.31
CA MET A 1 48.47 -45.49 61.27
C MET A 1 48.59 -44.96 59.85
N LEU A 2 48.42 -43.65 59.69
CA LEU A 2 48.37 -42.82 58.46
C LEU A 2 47.61 -43.37 57.24
N VAL A 3 46.42 -42.79 56.98
CA VAL A 3 45.84 -42.68 55.64
C VAL A 3 45.84 -41.21 55.25
N THR A 4 46.59 -40.88 54.22
CA THR A 4 46.76 -39.54 53.66
C THR A 4 45.50 -39.15 52.90
N ALA A 5 44.83 -38.08 53.33
CA ALA A 5 43.74 -37.45 52.61
C ALA A 5 44.30 -36.57 51.48
N VAL A 6 43.90 -36.83 50.24
CA VAL A 6 44.08 -35.91 49.11
C VAL A 6 42.71 -35.29 48.82
N ALA A 7 42.61 -33.98 49.06
CA ALA A 7 41.49 -33.15 48.71
C ALA A 7 41.46 -32.94 47.19
N GLY A 8 40.34 -33.29 46.56
CA GLY A 8 40.02 -32.92 45.19
C GLY A 8 38.64 -32.26 45.17
N VAL A 9 38.61 -30.95 45.38
CA VAL A 9 37.42 -30.12 45.14
C VAL A 9 37.32 -29.93 43.63
N ALA A 10 36.43 -30.67 42.98
CA ALA A 10 36.05 -30.44 41.60
C ALA A 10 34.89 -29.43 41.59
N THR A 11 35.20 -28.15 41.48
CA THR A 11 34.24 -27.11 41.08
C THR A 11 33.94 -27.28 39.59
N LEU A 12 32.90 -28.03 39.26
CA LEU A 12 32.29 -28.01 37.93
C LEU A 12 31.25 -26.89 37.87
N SER A 13 31.73 -25.65 37.80
CA SER A 13 30.92 -24.48 37.45
C SER A 13 31.04 -24.27 35.94
N GLY A 14 30.20 -24.95 35.14
CA GLY A 14 30.36 -24.92 33.69
C GLY A 14 29.24 -25.56 32.89
N CYS A 15 27.98 -25.30 33.22
CA CYS A 15 26.82 -25.68 32.40
C CYS A 15 25.74 -24.56 32.34
N GLY A 16 26.12 -23.29 32.53
CA GLY A 16 25.18 -22.16 32.60
C GLY A 16 24.69 -21.58 31.26
N PHE A 17 25.05 -22.16 30.12
CA PHE A 17 24.76 -21.59 28.80
C PHE A 17 23.74 -22.38 27.96
N LEU A 18 23.15 -23.45 28.50
CA LEU A 18 22.22 -24.31 27.74
C LEU A 18 20.74 -23.97 27.95
N PHE A 19 20.40 -23.14 28.92
CA PHE A 19 19.02 -22.73 29.16
C PHE A 19 18.89 -21.21 28.98
N PRO A 20 17.93 -20.72 28.18
CA PRO A 20 17.62 -19.31 28.18
C PRO A 20 17.33 -18.84 29.62
N PRO A 21 17.72 -17.61 29.99
CA PRO A 21 17.38 -17.07 31.31
C PRO A 21 15.86 -17.12 31.50
N ASP A 22 15.42 -17.25 32.75
CA ASP A 22 14.00 -17.15 33.06
C ASP A 22 13.54 -15.68 32.93
N PRO A 23 12.29 -15.43 32.49
CA PRO A 23 11.72 -14.09 32.50
C PRO A 23 11.60 -13.54 33.93
N PRO A 24 11.64 -12.21 34.12
CA PRO A 24 11.40 -11.61 35.42
C PRO A 24 9.99 -11.96 35.92
N SER A 25 9.79 -12.03 37.23
CA SER A 25 8.54 -12.48 37.85
C SER A 25 7.31 -11.64 37.46
N SER A 26 7.51 -10.38 37.09
CA SER A 26 6.45 -9.54 36.54
C SER A 26 5.95 -10.04 35.18
N VAL A 27 6.84 -10.51 34.31
CA VAL A 27 6.50 -11.07 33.00
C VAL A 27 5.84 -12.43 33.16
N SER A 28 6.46 -13.34 33.95
CA SER A 28 5.87 -14.68 34.16
C SER A 28 4.51 -14.60 34.85
N GLY A 29 4.36 -13.74 35.86
CA GLY A 29 3.11 -13.56 36.59
C GLY A 29 1.96 -13.05 35.70
N ALA A 30 2.22 -12.05 34.86
CA ALA A 30 1.22 -11.54 33.91
C ALA A 30 0.80 -12.59 32.88
N LEU A 31 1.73 -13.43 32.41
CA LEU A 31 1.44 -14.50 31.46
C LEU A 31 0.72 -15.69 32.11
N ASP A 32 1.06 -16.03 33.35
CA ASP A 32 0.37 -17.06 34.12
C ASP A 32 -1.07 -16.67 34.41
N GLU A 33 -1.31 -15.42 34.83
CA GLU A 33 -2.66 -14.87 35.07
C GLU A 33 -3.51 -14.92 33.79
N ALA A 34 -2.99 -14.43 32.66
CA ALA A 34 -3.70 -14.48 31.39
C ALA A 34 -3.99 -15.92 30.94
N VAL A 35 -3.03 -16.84 31.10
CA VAL A 35 -3.23 -18.26 30.74
C VAL A 35 -4.23 -18.95 31.67
N GLU A 36 -4.26 -18.61 32.96
CA GLU A 36 -5.27 -19.12 33.91
C GLU A 36 -6.67 -18.62 33.53
N ALA A 37 -6.83 -17.33 33.27
CA ALA A 37 -8.09 -16.76 32.80
C ALA A 37 -8.57 -17.41 31.49
N ILE A 38 -7.67 -17.62 30.52
CA ILE A 38 -8.01 -18.31 29.26
C ILE A 38 -8.45 -19.76 29.50
N ARG A 39 -7.83 -20.49 30.45
CA ARG A 39 -8.20 -21.88 30.75
C ARG A 39 -9.60 -22.00 31.34
N ASP A 40 -10.09 -20.95 32.00
CA ASP A 40 -11.42 -20.91 32.61
C ASP A 40 -12.53 -20.57 31.59
N LEU A 41 -12.18 -20.16 30.37
CA LEU A 41 -13.14 -19.91 29.29
C LEU A 41 -13.77 -21.21 28.78
N ASP A 42 -15.09 -21.17 28.54
CA ASP A 42 -15.79 -22.31 27.94
C ASP A 42 -15.24 -22.60 26.54
N GLY A 43 -15.06 -23.88 26.22
CA GLY A 43 -14.51 -24.30 24.95
C GLY A 43 -12.99 -24.28 24.83
N VAL A 44 -12.22 -23.86 25.85
CA VAL A 44 -10.77 -24.01 25.87
C VAL A 44 -10.37 -25.41 26.37
N GLY A 45 -9.53 -26.10 25.61
CA GLY A 45 -8.98 -27.41 26.00
C GLY A 45 -7.64 -27.31 26.72
N SER A 46 -6.79 -26.35 26.33
CA SER A 46 -5.54 -26.04 27.03
C SER A 46 -5.00 -24.67 26.61
N ALA A 47 -4.33 -23.96 27.52
CA ALA A 47 -3.53 -22.78 27.19
C ALA A 47 -2.14 -22.87 27.81
N MET A 48 -1.13 -22.32 27.13
CA MET A 48 0.26 -22.25 27.60
C MET A 48 0.94 -21.01 27.03
N TRP A 49 2.02 -20.54 27.66
CA TRP A 49 2.82 -19.44 27.15
C TRP A 49 4.29 -19.84 26.98
N THR A 50 4.97 -19.15 26.08
CA THR A 50 6.43 -19.18 25.93
C THR A 50 6.95 -17.75 25.88
N ALA A 51 8.11 -17.48 26.46
CA ALA A 51 8.75 -16.17 26.41
C ALA A 51 10.19 -16.28 25.90
N SER A 52 10.64 -15.24 25.20
CA SER A 52 11.99 -15.11 24.69
C SER A 52 12.51 -13.71 24.90
N ALA A 53 13.75 -13.60 25.37
CA ALA A 53 14.43 -12.31 25.49
C ALA A 53 14.83 -11.76 24.12
N ASP A 54 14.53 -10.48 23.88
CA ASP A 54 15.08 -9.72 22.76
C ASP A 54 16.51 -9.28 23.11
N ARG A 55 17.49 -9.95 22.50
CA ARG A 55 18.91 -9.67 22.73
C ARG A 55 19.46 -8.56 21.84
N LYS A 56 18.70 -8.07 20.85
CA LYS A 56 19.18 -7.06 19.90
C LYS A 56 19.13 -5.65 20.48
N ASP A 57 18.15 -5.39 21.34
CA ASP A 57 17.89 -4.05 21.86
C ASP A 57 18.76 -3.67 23.08
N GLY A 58 19.63 -4.59 23.53
CA GLY A 58 20.67 -4.31 24.54
C GLY A 58 20.15 -3.93 25.94
N GLY A 59 18.84 -4.03 26.18
CA GLY A 59 18.21 -3.75 27.46
C GLY A 59 18.55 -4.80 28.54
N PRO A 60 18.52 -4.42 29.83
CA PRO A 60 18.71 -5.38 30.91
C PRO A 60 17.54 -6.38 30.95
N LEU A 61 17.85 -7.68 30.97
CA LEU A 61 16.87 -8.78 30.99
C LEU A 61 15.92 -8.76 32.21
N SER A 62 16.21 -7.93 33.21
CA SER A 62 15.31 -7.69 34.33
C SER A 62 14.10 -6.82 33.98
N LYS A 63 14.11 -6.14 32.83
CA LYS A 63 12.99 -5.29 32.39
C LYS A 63 12.03 -6.05 31.46
N PRO A 64 10.71 -5.84 31.58
CA PRO A 64 9.72 -6.49 30.72
C PRO A 64 9.82 -6.15 29.22
N ASP A 65 10.29 -4.96 28.87
CA ASP A 65 10.47 -4.51 27.48
C ASP A 65 11.52 -5.33 26.71
N ALA A 66 12.47 -5.95 27.41
CA ALA A 66 13.45 -6.87 26.84
C ALA A 66 12.87 -8.26 26.52
N TRP A 67 11.57 -8.49 26.68
CA TRP A 67 10.92 -9.79 26.49
C TRP A 67 9.78 -9.70 25.48
N SER A 68 9.64 -10.78 24.70
CA SER A 68 8.45 -11.06 23.91
C SER A 68 7.86 -12.40 24.35
N ALA A 69 6.54 -12.48 24.36
CA ALA A 69 5.80 -13.65 24.77
C ALA A 69 4.79 -14.09 23.70
N HIS A 70 4.48 -15.37 23.71
CA HIS A 70 3.49 -15.98 22.85
C HIS A 70 2.60 -16.92 23.67
N ILE A 71 1.29 -16.69 23.63
CA ILE A 71 0.29 -17.56 24.25
C ILE A 71 -0.29 -18.47 23.17
N THR A 72 -0.31 -19.78 23.43
CA THR A 72 -0.96 -20.79 22.59
C THR A 72 -2.19 -21.31 23.30
N VAL A 73 -3.33 -21.27 22.63
CA VAL A 73 -4.63 -21.79 23.08
C VAL A 73 -5.05 -22.92 22.15
N ALA A 74 -5.48 -24.05 22.70
CA ALA A 74 -6.09 -25.14 21.96
C ALA A 74 -7.58 -25.20 22.29
N VAL A 75 -8.41 -25.15 21.26
CA VAL A 75 -9.88 -25.17 21.40
C VAL A 75 -10.36 -26.61 21.52
N SER A 76 -11.34 -26.82 22.40
CA SER A 76 -12.02 -28.09 22.59
C SER A 76 -12.90 -28.44 21.38
N PRO A 77 -13.07 -29.73 21.03
CA PRO A 77 -13.97 -30.12 19.95
C PRO A 77 -15.42 -29.77 20.26
N GLY A 78 -16.19 -29.35 19.23
CA GLY A 78 -17.64 -29.14 19.35
C GLY A 78 -18.07 -27.81 19.98
N LEU A 79 -17.21 -26.79 19.87
CA LEU A 79 -17.51 -25.41 20.30
C LEU A 79 -18.78 -24.86 19.62
N PRO A 80 -19.69 -24.19 20.35
CA PRO A 80 -20.88 -23.59 19.75
C PRO A 80 -20.68 -22.17 19.20
N ASP A 81 -19.70 -21.39 19.67
CA ASP A 81 -19.51 -19.98 19.26
C ASP A 81 -18.02 -19.61 19.21
N LEU A 82 -17.44 -19.59 18.00
CA LEU A 82 -16.03 -19.26 17.79
C LEU A 82 -15.72 -17.78 17.92
N GLU A 83 -16.67 -16.92 17.55
CA GLU A 83 -16.50 -15.47 17.57
C GLU A 83 -16.38 -14.96 19.01
N ALA A 84 -17.29 -15.39 19.90
CA ALA A 84 -17.24 -15.05 21.31
C ALA A 84 -15.94 -15.53 21.97
N LEU A 85 -15.55 -16.79 21.73
CA LEU A 85 -14.31 -17.33 22.29
C LEU A 85 -13.07 -16.59 21.78
N ALA A 86 -13.03 -16.24 20.48
CA ALA A 86 -11.91 -15.48 19.93
C ALA A 86 -11.78 -14.09 20.56
N ALA A 87 -12.90 -13.41 20.83
CA ALA A 87 -12.93 -12.12 21.51
C ALA A 87 -12.40 -12.23 22.95
N ASP A 88 -12.86 -13.22 23.72
CA ASP A 88 -12.43 -13.44 25.10
C ASP A 88 -10.94 -13.81 25.18
N VAL A 89 -10.46 -14.70 24.31
CA VAL A 89 -9.03 -15.05 24.23
C VAL A 89 -8.18 -13.84 23.85
N ALA A 90 -8.62 -13.05 22.87
CA ALA A 90 -7.90 -11.85 22.45
C ALA A 90 -7.83 -10.80 23.56
N TYR A 91 -8.90 -10.67 24.36
CA TYR A 91 -8.93 -9.79 25.53
C TYR A 91 -7.87 -10.18 26.57
N GLU A 92 -7.78 -11.47 26.92
CA GLU A 92 -6.78 -11.94 27.89
C GLU A 92 -5.35 -11.84 27.35
N VAL A 93 -5.14 -12.11 26.05
CA VAL A 93 -3.85 -11.86 25.39
C VAL A 93 -3.47 -10.37 25.45
N ALA A 94 -4.43 -9.47 25.24
CA ALA A 94 -4.22 -8.02 25.32
C ALA A 94 -3.94 -7.54 26.74
N SER A 95 -4.53 -8.16 27.77
CA SER A 95 -4.23 -7.90 29.17
C SER A 95 -2.73 -8.12 29.47
N ALA A 96 -2.16 -9.24 29.03
CA ALA A 96 -0.73 -9.53 29.18
C ALA A 96 0.17 -8.52 28.42
N ARG A 97 -0.31 -7.95 27.29
CA ARG A 97 0.41 -6.90 26.53
C ARG A 97 0.69 -5.64 27.34
N GLY A 98 -0.12 -5.35 28.36
CA GLY A 98 0.14 -4.24 29.28
C GLY A 98 1.48 -4.36 30.03
N THR A 99 2.06 -5.56 30.10
CA THR A 99 3.32 -5.84 30.80
C THR A 99 4.44 -6.25 29.85
N VAL A 100 4.18 -7.16 28.90
CA VAL A 100 5.19 -7.75 28.02
C VAL A 100 4.67 -7.83 26.59
N LYS A 101 5.52 -7.63 25.58
CA LYS A 101 5.11 -7.72 24.17
C LYS A 101 4.56 -9.11 23.86
N THR A 102 3.24 -9.24 23.82
CA THR A 102 2.55 -10.55 23.77
C THR A 102 1.77 -10.73 22.48
N THR A 103 1.91 -11.91 21.88
CA THR A 103 1.06 -12.40 20.78
C THR A 103 0.29 -13.63 21.24
N GLY A 104 -0.84 -13.93 20.60
CA GLY A 104 -1.65 -15.10 20.92
C GLY A 104 -1.96 -15.92 19.68
N THR A 105 -2.02 -17.24 19.79
CA THR A 105 -2.64 -18.09 18.77
C THR A 105 -3.70 -18.97 19.38
N MET A 106 -4.85 -19.07 18.72
CA MET A 106 -5.89 -20.04 19.02
C MET A 106 -5.94 -21.11 17.93
N ARG A 107 -5.87 -22.38 18.33
CA ARG A 107 -5.76 -23.53 17.44
C ARG A 107 -6.99 -24.42 17.55
N LEU A 108 -7.68 -24.58 16.43
CA LEU A 108 -8.77 -25.53 16.26
C LEU A 108 -8.22 -26.74 15.50
N ARG A 109 -8.46 -27.93 16.02
CA ARG A 109 -8.08 -29.16 15.34
C ARG A 109 -8.98 -29.38 14.11
N ALA A 110 -8.44 -30.11 13.13
CA ALA A 110 -9.26 -30.63 12.05
C ALA A 110 -10.34 -31.55 12.64
N ASP A 111 -11.56 -31.39 12.17
CA ASP A 111 -12.72 -32.17 12.59
C ASP A 111 -13.64 -32.45 11.40
N ARG A 112 -14.83 -32.99 11.66
CA ARG A 112 -15.82 -33.25 10.60
C ARG A 112 -16.35 -31.98 9.93
N ASN A 113 -16.16 -30.82 10.56
CA ASN A 113 -16.67 -29.53 10.13
C ASN A 113 -15.61 -28.69 9.41
N GLY A 114 -14.36 -29.17 9.29
CA GLY A 114 -13.35 -28.45 8.53
C GLY A 114 -11.89 -28.79 8.86
N PRO A 115 -10.95 -28.12 8.16
CA PRO A 115 -9.51 -28.30 8.33
C PRO A 115 -9.01 -27.82 9.70
N ALA A 116 -7.71 -28.01 9.98
CA ALA A 116 -7.10 -27.37 11.15
C ALA A 116 -7.06 -25.86 10.95
N THR A 117 -7.39 -25.08 11.97
CA THR A 117 -7.45 -23.61 11.88
C THR A 117 -6.61 -22.97 12.95
N VAL A 118 -5.89 -21.91 12.59
CA VAL A 118 -5.14 -21.07 13.52
C VAL A 118 -5.64 -19.64 13.38
N LEU A 119 -6.05 -19.05 14.50
CA LEU A 119 -6.28 -17.61 14.62
C LEU A 119 -5.08 -17.00 15.33
N GLU A 120 -4.50 -15.94 14.79
CA GLU A 120 -3.41 -15.19 15.42
C GLU A 120 -3.90 -13.81 15.88
N PHE A 121 -3.61 -13.49 17.13
CA PHE A 121 -3.90 -12.21 17.75
C PHE A 121 -2.57 -11.47 17.93
N ALA A 122 -2.21 -10.66 16.94
CA ALA A 122 -1.01 -9.83 16.95
C ALA A 122 -1.39 -8.35 16.75
N GLY A 123 -0.87 -7.47 17.63
CA GLY A 123 -1.02 -6.02 17.48
C GLY A 123 -2.38 -5.44 17.88
N ASN A 124 -2.44 -4.11 17.95
CA ASN A 124 -3.63 -3.32 18.25
C ASN A 124 -4.06 -2.43 17.07
N ASP A 125 -3.30 -2.43 15.97
CA ASP A 125 -3.46 -1.47 14.86
C ASP A 125 -4.17 -2.08 13.64
N SER A 126 -4.91 -3.18 13.83
CA SER A 126 -5.74 -3.77 12.77
C SER A 126 -7.13 -3.13 12.78
N PRO A 127 -7.72 -2.80 11.62
CA PRO A 127 -9.14 -2.43 11.56
C PRO A 127 -10.07 -3.61 11.87
N GLU A 128 -9.61 -4.86 11.72
CA GLU A 128 -10.37 -6.07 12.04
C GLU A 128 -10.44 -6.34 13.54
N THR A 129 -11.61 -6.82 13.98
CA THR A 129 -11.83 -7.30 15.35
C THR A 129 -11.52 -8.81 15.48
N PRO A 130 -11.31 -9.33 16.70
CA PRO A 130 -11.21 -10.76 16.94
C PRO A 130 -12.44 -11.56 16.44
N ALA A 131 -13.62 -10.95 16.46
CA ALA A 131 -14.84 -11.56 15.90
C ALA A 131 -14.77 -11.64 14.37
N ASP A 132 -14.30 -10.58 13.70
CA ASP A 132 -14.17 -10.56 12.23
C ASP A 132 -13.23 -11.66 11.72
N ILE A 133 -12.10 -11.89 12.40
CA ILE A 133 -11.15 -12.96 12.02
C ILE A 133 -11.70 -14.36 12.31
N ALA A 134 -12.51 -14.52 13.35
CA ALA A 134 -13.18 -15.79 13.66
C ALA A 134 -14.24 -16.12 12.60
N ALA A 135 -15.09 -15.15 12.26
CA ALA A 135 -16.07 -15.27 11.18
C ALA A 135 -15.40 -15.60 9.84
N ALA A 136 -14.32 -14.89 9.50
CA ALA A 136 -13.53 -15.17 8.30
C ALA A 136 -12.96 -16.60 8.32
N ALA A 137 -12.46 -17.07 9.46
CA ALA A 137 -11.93 -18.42 9.58
C ALA A 137 -13.00 -19.50 9.41
N GLU A 138 -14.22 -19.30 9.91
CA GLU A 138 -15.34 -20.22 9.68
C GLU A 138 -15.70 -20.31 8.19
N LEU A 139 -15.75 -19.17 7.50
CA LEU A 139 -15.97 -19.14 6.05
C LEU A 139 -14.86 -19.89 5.30
N LEU A 140 -13.60 -19.65 5.64
CA LEU A 140 -12.45 -20.33 5.01
C LEU A 140 -12.41 -21.83 5.32
N ARG A 141 -12.88 -22.27 6.49
CA ARG A 141 -13.00 -23.70 6.83
C ARG A 141 -14.00 -24.44 5.94
N SER A 142 -14.96 -23.73 5.36
CA SER A 142 -15.95 -24.31 4.45
C SER A 142 -15.43 -24.58 3.03
N VAL A 143 -14.25 -24.05 2.70
CA VAL A 143 -13.64 -24.19 1.36
C VAL A 143 -13.21 -25.64 1.11
N SER A 144 -13.68 -26.20 0.00
CA SER A 144 -13.41 -27.58 -0.40
C SER A 144 -11.93 -27.77 -0.72
N GLY A 145 -11.34 -28.85 -0.21
CA GLY A 145 -9.92 -29.16 -0.42
C GLY A 145 -8.94 -28.40 0.48
N ALA A 146 -9.44 -27.52 1.36
CA ALA A 146 -8.63 -26.89 2.39
C ALA A 146 -8.10 -27.95 3.40
N THR A 147 -6.80 -27.89 3.70
CA THR A 147 -6.11 -28.76 4.67
C THR A 147 -5.76 -28.03 5.96
N SER A 148 -5.50 -26.72 5.86
CA SER A 148 -5.39 -25.82 7.00
C SER A 148 -5.84 -24.40 6.64
N VAL A 149 -6.31 -23.67 7.64
CA VAL A 149 -6.69 -22.25 7.55
C VAL A 149 -5.87 -21.47 8.57
N PHE A 150 -5.43 -20.29 8.17
CA PHE A 150 -4.78 -19.33 9.05
C PHE A 150 -5.40 -17.96 8.85
N VAL A 151 -5.79 -17.29 9.94
CA VAL A 151 -6.29 -15.92 9.91
C VAL A 151 -5.60 -15.15 11.03
N ALA A 152 -5.12 -13.94 10.76
CA ALA A 152 -4.43 -13.12 11.74
C ALA A 152 -5.09 -11.75 11.87
N LEU A 153 -5.07 -11.19 13.07
CA LEU A 153 -5.16 -9.75 13.26
C LEU A 153 -3.87 -9.11 12.76
N GLY A 154 -4.00 -8.12 11.88
CA GLY A 154 -2.89 -7.32 11.36
C GLY A 154 -2.67 -7.46 9.86
N SER A 155 -1.44 -7.18 9.45
CA SER A 155 -1.08 -6.97 8.04
C SER A 155 -0.78 -8.25 7.24
N GLN A 156 -1.01 -9.42 7.81
CA GLN A 156 -0.84 -10.69 7.10
C GLN A 156 -2.19 -11.13 6.50
N PRO A 157 -2.26 -11.40 5.18
CA PRO A 157 -3.50 -11.90 4.60
C PRO A 157 -3.87 -13.25 5.21
N ALA A 158 -5.19 -13.50 5.31
CA ALA A 158 -5.68 -14.83 5.65
C ALA A 158 -5.16 -15.86 4.63
N SER A 159 -5.00 -17.11 5.03
CA SER A 159 -4.53 -18.14 4.11
C SER A 159 -5.27 -19.47 4.25
N VAL A 160 -5.37 -20.15 3.10
CA VAL A 160 -5.89 -21.50 2.97
C VAL A 160 -4.80 -22.37 2.37
N SER A 161 -4.49 -23.47 3.04
CA SER A 161 -3.58 -24.48 2.51
C SER A 161 -4.34 -25.58 1.81
N THR A 162 -3.76 -26.11 0.74
CA THR A 162 -4.26 -27.20 -0.09
C THR A 162 -3.16 -28.25 -0.25
N SER A 163 -3.51 -29.45 -0.69
CA SER A 163 -2.56 -30.55 -0.87
C SER A 163 -1.61 -30.40 -2.06
N SER A 164 -1.83 -29.42 -2.95
CA SER A 164 -0.96 -29.15 -4.11
C SER A 164 -1.41 -27.88 -4.83
N SER A 165 -0.54 -27.29 -5.66
CA SER A 165 -0.90 -26.15 -6.51
C SER A 165 -2.03 -26.45 -7.50
N ALA A 166 -2.24 -27.72 -7.88
CA ALA A 166 -3.30 -28.13 -8.80
C ALA A 166 -4.72 -27.74 -8.33
N GLY A 167 -4.92 -27.56 -7.03
CA GLY A 167 -6.20 -27.14 -6.44
C GLY A 167 -6.46 -25.64 -6.47
N TRP A 168 -5.50 -24.82 -6.92
CA TRP A 168 -5.61 -23.35 -6.83
C TRP A 168 -6.80 -22.77 -7.58
N ALA A 169 -7.08 -23.24 -8.79
CA ALA A 169 -8.18 -22.70 -9.60
C ALA A 169 -9.55 -22.93 -8.95
N GLU A 170 -9.80 -24.15 -8.44
CA GLU A 170 -11.04 -24.50 -7.76
C GLU A 170 -11.17 -23.75 -6.43
N THR A 171 -10.09 -23.74 -5.63
CA THR A 171 -10.04 -23.03 -4.34
C THR A 171 -10.30 -21.53 -4.53
N ALA A 172 -9.66 -20.88 -5.51
CA ALA A 172 -9.87 -19.47 -5.80
C ALA A 172 -11.31 -19.15 -6.25
N ALA A 173 -11.90 -20.04 -7.06
CA ALA A 173 -13.29 -19.89 -7.50
C ALA A 173 -14.29 -20.07 -6.34
N GLU A 174 -13.98 -20.88 -5.34
CA GLU A 174 -14.78 -21.02 -4.12
C GLU A 174 -14.60 -19.83 -3.17
N LEU A 175 -13.36 -19.39 -2.95
CA LEU A 175 -13.05 -18.19 -2.15
C LEU A 175 -13.81 -16.96 -2.66
N ARG A 176 -13.81 -16.71 -3.96
CA ARG A 176 -14.54 -15.59 -4.58
C ARG A 176 -16.06 -15.67 -4.45
N ARG A 177 -16.61 -16.83 -4.09
CA ARG A 177 -18.04 -17.03 -3.81
C ARG A 177 -18.39 -16.87 -2.34
N LEU A 178 -17.41 -16.77 -1.44
CA LEU A 178 -17.65 -16.56 -0.03
C LEU A 178 -18.25 -15.17 0.22
N PRO A 179 -19.22 -15.05 1.15
CA PRO A 179 -19.71 -13.75 1.60
C PRO A 179 -18.56 -12.87 2.12
N GLY A 180 -18.53 -11.60 1.72
CA GLY A 180 -17.54 -10.63 2.20
C GLY A 180 -16.14 -10.74 1.60
N PHE A 181 -15.89 -11.70 0.69
CA PHE A 181 -14.60 -11.82 0.01
C PHE A 181 -14.27 -10.55 -0.80
N GLY A 182 -13.04 -10.05 -0.68
CA GLY A 182 -12.62 -8.75 -1.20
C GLY A 182 -12.79 -7.59 -0.21
N SER A 183 -13.16 -7.84 1.04
CA SER A 183 -13.25 -6.83 2.10
C SER A 183 -12.82 -7.36 3.48
N GLY A 184 -12.42 -6.45 4.38
CA GLY A 184 -12.04 -6.77 5.76
C GLY A 184 -10.99 -7.88 5.86
N ALA A 185 -11.17 -8.82 6.79
CA ALA A 185 -10.30 -9.98 6.99
C ALA A 185 -10.18 -10.92 5.76
N LEU A 186 -11.08 -10.77 4.77
CA LEU A 186 -11.07 -11.51 3.50
C LEU A 186 -10.77 -10.60 2.30
N ALA A 187 -10.16 -9.43 2.51
CA ALA A 187 -9.76 -8.51 1.43
C ALA A 187 -8.87 -9.20 0.39
N SER A 188 -7.95 -10.04 0.87
CA SER A 188 -7.18 -10.97 0.06
C SER A 188 -6.89 -12.24 0.85
N VAL A 189 -6.78 -13.37 0.16
CA VAL A 189 -6.50 -14.67 0.77
C VAL A 189 -5.36 -15.36 0.01
N ALA A 190 -4.34 -15.78 0.74
CA ALA A 190 -3.25 -16.57 0.18
C ALA A 190 -3.67 -18.04 0.05
N ILE A 191 -3.42 -18.65 -1.12
CA ILE A 191 -3.58 -20.09 -1.32
C ILE A 191 -2.20 -20.75 -1.30
N ASP A 192 -1.96 -21.54 -0.26
CA ASP A 192 -0.75 -22.33 -0.09
C ASP A 192 -0.94 -23.73 -0.70
N GLY A 193 -0.17 -24.09 -1.72
CA GLY A 193 -0.10 -25.46 -2.24
C GLY A 193 1.08 -26.19 -1.61
N ARG A 194 0.83 -27.27 -0.87
CA ARG A 194 1.90 -28.08 -0.25
C ARG A 194 1.93 -29.49 -0.82
N ASP A 195 2.90 -29.75 -1.70
CA ASP A 195 3.15 -31.09 -2.23
C ASP A 195 3.70 -32.01 -1.12
N ALA A 196 2.91 -33.01 -0.73
CA ALA A 196 3.22 -33.93 0.35
C ALA A 196 4.50 -34.76 0.11
N PHE A 197 4.88 -35.01 -1.15
CA PHE A 197 6.02 -35.85 -1.49
C PHE A 197 7.33 -35.07 -1.52
N SER A 198 7.28 -33.82 -1.99
CA SER A 198 8.47 -32.99 -2.13
C SER A 198 8.68 -32.00 -0.99
N GLY A 199 7.68 -31.77 -0.14
CA GLY A 199 7.69 -30.72 0.87
C GLY A 199 7.72 -29.30 0.28
N ARG A 200 7.44 -29.16 -1.02
CA ARG A 200 7.48 -27.88 -1.74
C ARG A 200 6.26 -27.07 -1.32
N VAL A 201 6.49 -25.79 -1.05
CA VAL A 201 5.42 -24.84 -0.75
C VAL A 201 5.36 -23.85 -1.90
N SER A 202 4.19 -23.75 -2.50
CA SER A 202 3.88 -22.74 -3.50
C SER A 202 2.79 -21.84 -2.96
N ARG A 203 2.83 -20.55 -3.26
CA ARG A 203 1.85 -19.57 -2.77
C ARG A 203 1.46 -18.60 -3.88
N ILE A 204 0.16 -18.35 -3.99
CA ILE A 204 -0.42 -17.21 -4.69
C ILE A 204 -1.33 -16.43 -3.74
N LEU A 205 -1.47 -15.14 -3.95
CA LEU A 205 -2.48 -14.31 -3.30
C LEU A 205 -3.67 -14.16 -4.24
N ILE A 206 -4.89 -14.22 -3.71
CA ILE A 206 -6.11 -13.98 -4.48
C ILE A 206 -6.89 -12.85 -3.83
N ASP A 207 -7.31 -11.88 -4.62
CA ASP A 207 -8.36 -10.92 -4.27
C ASP A 207 -9.62 -11.15 -5.14
N ALA A 208 -10.62 -10.29 -4.97
CA ALA A 208 -11.89 -10.36 -5.70
C ALA A 208 -11.74 -10.47 -7.23
N LEU A 209 -10.67 -9.91 -7.80
CA LEU A 209 -10.43 -9.80 -9.24
C LEU A 209 -9.11 -10.43 -9.70
N THR A 210 -8.04 -10.32 -8.91
CA THR A 210 -6.67 -10.74 -9.28
C THR A 210 -6.21 -11.96 -8.49
N PRO A 211 -5.35 -12.80 -9.07
CA PRO A 211 -5.13 -13.04 -10.50
C PRO A 211 -6.43 -13.43 -11.22
N SER A 212 -6.56 -13.15 -12.52
CA SER A 212 -7.77 -13.53 -13.26
C SER A 212 -8.02 -15.04 -13.21
N ALA A 213 -9.27 -15.47 -13.34
CA ALA A 213 -9.64 -16.89 -13.35
C ALA A 213 -8.90 -17.70 -14.44
N ALA A 214 -8.52 -17.04 -15.54
CA ALA A 214 -7.78 -17.67 -16.64
C ALA A 214 -6.26 -17.71 -16.41
N LEU A 215 -5.71 -16.81 -15.58
CA LEU A 215 -4.29 -16.81 -15.21
C LEU A 215 -3.96 -17.89 -14.16
N ILE A 216 -4.87 -18.16 -13.22
CA ILE A 216 -4.63 -19.11 -12.11
C ILE A 216 -4.23 -20.52 -12.60
N PRO A 217 -4.88 -21.14 -13.60
CA PRO A 217 -4.45 -22.42 -14.13
C PRO A 217 -3.01 -22.43 -14.66
N LEU A 218 -2.58 -21.36 -15.32
CA LEU A 218 -1.21 -21.23 -15.82
C LEU A 218 -0.20 -21.14 -14.66
N LEU A 219 -0.50 -20.35 -13.62
CA LEU A 219 0.35 -20.25 -12.43
C LEU A 219 0.43 -21.59 -11.70
N SER A 220 -0.69 -22.32 -11.60
CA SER A 220 -0.77 -23.66 -11.02
C SER A 220 0.10 -24.66 -11.79
N GLU A 221 0.04 -24.65 -13.12
CA GLU A 221 0.87 -25.50 -13.98
C GLU A 221 2.36 -25.19 -13.74
N LEU A 222 2.74 -23.91 -13.77
CA LEU A 222 4.12 -23.49 -13.52
C LEU A 222 4.62 -23.94 -12.15
N ALA A 223 3.85 -23.70 -11.09
CA ALA A 223 4.19 -24.10 -9.73
C ALA A 223 4.31 -25.63 -9.56
N GLY A 224 3.52 -26.40 -10.32
CA GLY A 224 3.50 -27.87 -10.26
C GLY A 224 4.66 -28.55 -10.98
N ARG A 225 5.48 -27.82 -11.74
CA ARG A 225 6.57 -28.41 -12.52
C ARG A 225 7.67 -29.02 -11.64
N ALA A 226 8.28 -30.10 -12.13
CA ALA A 226 9.32 -30.82 -11.39
C ALA A 226 10.63 -30.04 -11.25
N ASP A 227 10.89 -29.08 -12.14
CA ASP A 227 12.07 -28.20 -12.11
C ASP A 227 11.90 -26.96 -11.22
N VAL A 228 10.71 -26.74 -10.63
CA VAL A 228 10.46 -25.70 -9.63
C VAL A 228 10.76 -26.21 -8.22
N ILE A 229 11.53 -25.42 -7.48
CA ILE A 229 11.86 -25.62 -6.08
C ILE A 229 10.85 -24.88 -5.21
N SER A 230 10.61 -23.60 -5.51
CA SER A 230 9.66 -22.75 -4.78
C SER A 230 8.98 -21.76 -5.73
N PHE A 231 7.73 -21.41 -5.44
CA PHE A 231 6.94 -20.45 -6.20
C PHE A 231 6.17 -19.60 -5.22
N HIS A 232 6.50 -18.31 -5.11
CA HIS A 232 5.87 -17.43 -4.14
C HIS A 232 5.52 -16.10 -4.77
N GLU A 233 4.27 -15.70 -4.62
CA GLU A 233 3.92 -14.29 -4.71
C GLU A 233 4.42 -13.58 -3.43
N GLY A 234 5.28 -12.57 -3.62
CA GLY A 234 5.83 -11.75 -2.54
C GLY A 234 4.74 -10.95 -1.84
N PRO A 235 4.97 -10.51 -0.59
CA PRO A 235 3.93 -9.84 0.19
C PRO A 235 3.58 -8.49 -0.43
N THR A 236 2.42 -8.40 -1.08
CA THR A 236 1.64 -7.17 -1.08
C THR A 236 1.24 -6.91 0.37
N ARG A 237 1.58 -5.74 0.92
CA ARG A 237 1.11 -5.37 2.26
C ARG A 237 -0.41 -5.45 2.25
N SER A 238 -0.99 -6.25 3.14
CA SER A 238 -2.45 -6.52 3.24
C SER A 238 -3.32 -5.24 3.26
N THR A 239 -2.77 -4.14 3.77
CA THR A 239 -3.48 -2.87 3.94
C THR A 239 -3.31 -1.89 2.78
N ALA A 240 -2.50 -2.23 1.77
CA ALA A 240 -2.31 -1.34 0.63
C ALA A 240 -3.53 -1.45 -0.29
N GLU A 241 -4.17 -0.33 -0.61
CA GLU A 241 -5.30 -0.30 -1.53
C GLU A 241 -4.95 -1.06 -2.81
N ALA A 242 -5.85 -1.94 -3.23
CA ALA A 242 -5.66 -2.76 -4.42
C ALA A 242 -5.35 -1.83 -5.62
N GLY A 243 -4.12 -1.90 -6.14
CA GLY A 243 -3.62 -1.00 -7.21
C GLY A 243 -2.40 -0.16 -6.83
N SER A 244 -2.13 0.04 -5.54
CA SER A 244 -0.98 0.83 -5.06
C SER A 244 0.34 0.05 -5.01
N VAL A 245 0.27 -1.29 -5.08
CA VAL A 245 1.45 -2.17 -5.02
C VAL A 245 1.39 -3.18 -6.16
N ARG A 246 2.52 -3.32 -6.85
CA ARG A 246 2.70 -4.31 -7.91
C ARG A 246 2.86 -5.72 -7.30
N PRO A 247 2.08 -6.72 -7.73
CA PRO A 247 2.34 -8.11 -7.35
C PRO A 247 3.67 -8.60 -7.91
N ILE A 248 4.43 -9.39 -7.15
CA ILE A 248 5.75 -9.89 -7.57
C ILE A 248 5.84 -11.39 -7.36
N PHE A 249 6.04 -12.16 -8.43
CA PHE A 249 6.30 -13.59 -8.36
C PHE A 249 7.80 -13.88 -8.22
N ARG A 250 8.20 -14.59 -7.16
CA ARG A 250 9.55 -15.13 -6.98
C ARG A 250 9.53 -16.63 -7.21
N ILE A 251 10.31 -17.09 -8.18
CA ILE A 251 10.29 -18.47 -8.65
C ILE A 251 11.70 -19.02 -8.61
N GLU A 252 11.92 -19.99 -7.73
CA GLU A 252 13.18 -20.71 -7.65
C GLU A 252 13.11 -21.98 -8.47
N VAL A 253 14.07 -22.16 -9.37
CA VAL A 253 14.17 -23.32 -10.25
C VAL A 253 15.51 -24.03 -10.10
N ARG A 254 15.55 -25.31 -10.47
CA ARG A 254 16.71 -26.18 -10.23
C ARG A 254 17.93 -25.87 -11.10
N SER A 255 17.76 -25.26 -12.26
CA SER A 255 18.86 -25.09 -13.22
C SER A 255 18.79 -23.78 -13.97
N ARG A 256 19.94 -23.37 -14.51
CA ARG A 256 20.08 -22.16 -15.34
C ARG A 256 19.21 -22.24 -16.60
N GLU A 257 19.12 -23.41 -17.23
CA GLU A 257 18.28 -23.62 -18.40
C GLU A 257 16.79 -23.50 -18.06
N ALA A 258 16.40 -23.87 -16.83
CA ALA A 258 15.04 -23.64 -16.35
C ALA A 258 14.76 -22.14 -16.19
N VAL A 259 15.73 -21.32 -15.74
CA VAL A 259 15.55 -19.87 -15.62
C VAL A 259 15.12 -19.26 -16.96
N ALA A 260 15.83 -19.58 -18.05
CA ALA A 260 15.50 -19.10 -19.38
C ALA A 260 14.09 -19.55 -19.82
N ARG A 261 13.80 -20.85 -19.75
CA ARG A 261 12.49 -21.40 -20.17
C ARG A 261 11.31 -20.81 -19.40
N PHE A 262 11.45 -20.64 -18.09
CA PHE A 262 10.40 -20.05 -17.26
C PHE A 262 10.21 -18.57 -17.61
N SER A 263 11.29 -17.83 -17.78
CA SER A 263 11.22 -16.42 -18.19
C SER A 263 10.53 -16.28 -19.56
N ASP A 264 10.89 -17.11 -20.53
CA ASP A 264 10.25 -17.12 -21.86
C ASP A 264 8.74 -17.43 -21.74
N THR A 265 8.37 -18.36 -20.87
CA THR A 265 6.96 -18.68 -20.63
C THR A 265 6.21 -17.50 -20.01
N LEU A 266 6.79 -16.84 -19.00
CA LEU A 266 6.17 -15.71 -18.31
C LEU A 266 6.07 -14.47 -19.19
N THR A 267 7.08 -14.19 -20.01
CA THR A 267 7.06 -13.07 -20.97
C THR A 267 6.14 -13.33 -22.16
N GLY A 268 5.85 -14.60 -22.48
CA GLY A 268 4.90 -15.01 -23.52
C GLY A 268 3.44 -15.10 -23.09
N ILE A 269 3.10 -14.84 -21.82
CA ILE A 269 1.72 -14.84 -21.34
C ILE A 269 0.93 -13.73 -22.05
N ASP A 270 -0.26 -14.06 -22.55
CA ASP A 270 -1.15 -13.08 -23.17
C ASP A 270 -1.57 -12.02 -22.14
N GLY A 271 -1.35 -10.75 -22.47
CA GLY A 271 -1.76 -9.61 -21.66
C GLY A 271 -3.27 -9.56 -21.39
N GLY A 272 -4.09 -10.17 -22.26
CA GLY A 272 -5.54 -10.31 -22.05
C GLY A 272 -5.94 -11.19 -20.85
N LEU A 273 -4.98 -11.90 -20.23
CA LEU A 273 -5.18 -12.63 -18.98
C LEU A 273 -4.99 -11.77 -17.74
N LEU A 274 -4.53 -10.53 -17.90
CA LEU A 274 -4.41 -9.55 -16.83
C LEU A 274 -5.73 -8.81 -16.62
N VAL A 275 -5.90 -8.23 -15.44
CA VAL A 275 -7.11 -7.47 -15.10
C VAL A 275 -6.85 -5.99 -15.40
N ASP A 276 -7.73 -5.36 -16.18
CA ASP A 276 -7.63 -3.93 -16.48
C ASP A 276 -7.68 -3.07 -15.21
N GLY A 277 -6.88 -2.00 -15.18
CA GLY A 277 -6.78 -1.12 -14.01
C GLY A 277 -6.03 -1.72 -12.82
N ARG A 278 -5.42 -2.90 -12.97
CA ARG A 278 -4.54 -3.50 -11.97
C ARG A 278 -3.09 -3.48 -12.44
N PRO A 279 -2.11 -3.23 -11.55
CA PRO A 279 -0.70 -3.26 -11.92
C PRO A 279 -0.32 -4.64 -12.47
N ARG A 280 0.36 -4.64 -13.61
CA ARG A 280 0.92 -5.85 -14.23
C ARG A 280 1.89 -6.51 -13.26
N PRO A 281 1.72 -7.80 -12.94
CA PRO A 281 2.64 -8.46 -12.02
C PRO A 281 4.07 -8.52 -12.57
N ALA A 282 5.04 -8.24 -11.70
CA ALA A 282 6.44 -8.50 -11.96
C ALA A 282 6.80 -9.94 -11.60
N PHE A 283 7.91 -10.43 -12.12
CA PHE A 283 8.47 -11.71 -11.74
C PHE A 283 9.99 -11.65 -11.63
N THR A 284 10.53 -12.57 -10.82
CA THR A 284 11.94 -12.89 -10.71
C THR A 284 12.07 -14.41 -10.71
N VAL A 285 12.74 -14.96 -11.73
CA VAL A 285 13.09 -16.38 -11.82
C VAL A 285 14.57 -16.54 -11.55
N TYR A 286 14.93 -17.41 -10.61
CA TYR A 286 16.33 -17.64 -10.27
C TYR A 286 16.65 -19.10 -10.01
N ALA A 287 17.92 -19.45 -10.23
CA ALA A 287 18.49 -20.73 -9.84
C ALA A 287 19.74 -20.51 -9.00
N SER A 288 19.78 -21.17 -7.84
CA SER A 288 20.93 -21.15 -6.94
C SER A 288 21.76 -22.42 -7.16
N ALA A 289 22.98 -22.26 -7.68
CA ALA A 289 23.91 -23.36 -7.87
C ALA A 289 25.25 -23.01 -7.22
N GLY A 290 25.46 -23.48 -5.98
CA GLY A 290 26.65 -23.13 -5.20
C GLY A 290 26.71 -21.64 -4.86
N GLU A 291 27.83 -20.98 -5.19
CA GLU A 291 28.05 -19.54 -4.97
C GLU A 291 27.52 -18.64 -6.11
N THR A 292 27.02 -19.23 -7.20
CA THR A 292 26.52 -18.47 -8.35
C THR A 292 25.01 -18.52 -8.45
N THR A 293 24.38 -17.35 -8.52
CA THR A 293 22.95 -17.17 -8.81
C THR A 293 22.79 -16.72 -10.25
N THR A 294 21.94 -17.42 -11.02
CA THR A 294 21.43 -16.87 -12.29
C THR A 294 20.01 -16.42 -12.07
N GLU A 295 19.70 -15.19 -12.49
CA GLU A 295 18.41 -14.56 -12.26
C GLU A 295 17.96 -13.81 -13.53
N HIS A 296 16.69 -13.95 -13.87
CA HIS A 296 15.98 -13.11 -14.83
C HIS A 296 14.78 -12.46 -14.15
N SER A 297 14.60 -11.16 -14.35
CA SER A 297 13.48 -10.40 -13.83
C SER A 297 12.76 -9.65 -14.96
N GLY A 298 11.45 -9.46 -14.83
CA GLY A 298 10.62 -8.82 -15.84
C GLY A 298 9.16 -8.68 -15.41
N PHE A 299 8.28 -8.45 -16.38
CA PHE A 299 6.84 -8.30 -16.17
C PHE A 299 6.08 -9.35 -16.98
N LEU A 300 5.01 -9.90 -16.40
CA LEU A 300 4.20 -10.92 -17.08
C LEU A 300 3.72 -10.41 -18.44
N GLY A 301 3.93 -11.18 -19.50
CA GLY A 301 3.48 -10.86 -20.85
C GLY A 301 4.22 -9.71 -21.54
N LEU A 302 5.36 -9.25 -21.01
CA LEU A 302 6.24 -8.29 -21.67
C LEU A 302 7.62 -8.92 -21.94
N PRO A 303 8.32 -8.54 -23.04
CA PRO A 303 9.68 -9.00 -23.30
C PRO A 303 10.64 -8.69 -22.14
N LEU A 304 11.65 -9.54 -21.95
CA LEU A 304 12.71 -9.27 -20.96
C LEU A 304 13.42 -7.95 -21.31
N GLY A 305 13.65 -7.13 -20.28
CA GLY A 305 14.27 -5.80 -20.43
C GLY A 305 13.31 -4.69 -20.87
N ALA A 306 12.01 -4.95 -20.95
CA ALA A 306 11.01 -3.88 -21.09
C ALA A 306 11.07 -2.93 -19.88
N ASP A 307 10.82 -1.65 -20.14
CA ASP A 307 10.69 -0.63 -19.09
C ASP A 307 9.53 -0.96 -18.13
N GLU A 308 9.60 -0.45 -16.91
CA GLU A 308 8.51 -0.62 -15.95
C GLU A 308 7.22 0.02 -16.46
N PRO A 309 6.08 -0.71 -16.46
CA PRO A 309 4.80 -0.14 -16.86
C PRO A 309 4.33 0.97 -15.90
N ASP A 310 3.88 2.11 -16.46
CA ASP A 310 3.19 3.18 -15.71
C ASP A 310 1.71 2.78 -15.45
N ASP A 311 1.51 1.72 -14.66
CA ASP A 311 0.19 1.12 -14.35
C ASP A 311 -0.09 0.99 -12.84
N LEU A 312 0.79 1.57 -12.01
CA LEU A 312 0.54 1.73 -10.59
C LEU A 312 -0.47 2.85 -10.36
N ALA A 313 -1.34 2.67 -9.35
CA ALA A 313 -2.22 3.75 -8.91
C ALA A 313 -1.36 4.97 -8.53
N LYS A 314 -1.63 6.10 -9.17
CA LYS A 314 -0.97 7.36 -8.81
C LYS A 314 -1.56 7.80 -7.46
N PRO A 315 -0.72 8.13 -6.47
CA PRO A 315 -1.22 8.57 -5.16
C PRO A 315 -2.17 9.75 -5.32
N SER A 316 -3.24 9.79 -4.52
CA SER A 316 -4.16 10.92 -4.52
C SER A 316 -3.40 12.19 -4.15
N ILE A 317 -3.88 13.35 -4.62
CA ILE A 317 -3.38 14.65 -4.16
C ILE A 317 -3.46 14.75 -2.63
N ASP A 318 -4.48 14.12 -2.02
CA ASP A 318 -4.69 14.06 -0.57
C ASP A 318 -3.63 13.24 0.17
N ASP A 319 -2.95 12.32 -0.52
CA ASP A 319 -1.92 11.45 0.07
C ASP A 319 -0.53 12.07 0.01
N LEU A 320 -0.34 13.06 -0.85
CA LEU A 320 0.96 13.69 -1.07
C LEU A 320 1.29 14.65 0.06
N THR A 321 2.53 14.62 0.53
CA THR A 321 3.07 15.65 1.41
C THR A 321 3.17 16.99 0.66
N PRO A 322 3.20 18.13 1.37
CA PRO A 322 3.45 19.43 0.74
C PRO A 322 4.74 19.48 -0.10
N GLU A 323 5.77 18.74 0.31
CA GLU A 323 7.05 18.63 -0.40
C GLU A 323 6.90 17.86 -1.73
N GLU A 324 6.12 16.77 -1.74
CA GLU A 324 5.83 16.00 -2.95
C GLU A 324 4.91 16.76 -3.91
N LEU A 325 3.96 17.54 -3.39
CA LEU A 325 3.14 18.44 -4.20
C LEU A 325 3.99 19.52 -4.85
N ALA A 326 4.91 20.13 -4.09
CA ALA A 326 5.85 21.11 -4.62
C ALA A 326 6.79 20.51 -5.68
N ALA A 327 7.29 19.29 -5.48
CA ALA A 327 8.12 18.60 -6.46
C ALA A 327 7.40 18.23 -7.77
N ARG A 328 6.06 18.19 -7.75
CA ARG A 328 5.21 17.93 -8.93
C ARG A 328 4.77 19.21 -9.64
N SER A 329 5.11 20.38 -9.11
CA SER A 329 4.77 21.68 -9.68
C SER A 329 6.03 22.44 -10.07
N ASP A 330 6.17 22.82 -11.34
CA ASP A 330 7.27 23.68 -11.80
C ASP A 330 7.01 25.18 -11.50
N GLY A 331 5.87 25.49 -10.89
CA GLY A 331 5.46 26.85 -10.53
C GLY A 331 5.00 27.00 -9.07
N PRO A 332 4.80 28.24 -8.60
CA PRO A 332 4.26 28.51 -7.27
C PRO A 332 2.90 27.82 -7.08
N LEU A 333 2.73 27.17 -5.94
CA LEU A 333 1.56 26.39 -5.56
C LEU A 333 1.05 26.89 -4.21
N ILE A 334 -0.27 26.95 -4.04
CA ILE A 334 -0.91 27.28 -2.77
C ILE A 334 -1.76 26.09 -2.34
N VAL A 335 -1.49 25.56 -1.15
CA VAL A 335 -2.28 24.49 -0.53
C VAL A 335 -3.18 25.11 0.53
N LEU A 336 -4.50 24.93 0.38
CA LEU A 336 -5.52 25.51 1.25
C LEU A 336 -6.55 24.45 1.63
N SER A 337 -7.26 24.69 2.73
CA SER A 337 -8.46 23.91 3.06
C SER A 337 -9.52 24.06 1.96
N PRO A 338 -10.47 23.11 1.79
CA PRO A 338 -11.45 23.17 0.72
C PRO A 338 -12.25 24.48 0.65
N ASP A 339 -12.71 24.98 1.80
CA ASP A 339 -13.45 26.25 1.88
C ASP A 339 -12.56 27.44 1.48
N ALA A 340 -11.32 27.48 1.97
CA ALA A 340 -10.37 28.55 1.64
C ALA A 340 -9.90 28.50 0.18
N ALA A 341 -9.78 27.29 -0.40
CA ALA A 341 -9.47 27.09 -1.81
C ALA A 341 -10.59 27.61 -2.70
N ALA A 342 -11.85 27.31 -2.36
CA ALA A 342 -13.02 27.81 -3.08
C ALA A 342 -13.11 29.35 -3.01
N GLU A 343 -12.93 29.94 -1.82
CA GLU A 343 -12.88 31.40 -1.65
C GLU A 343 -11.75 32.03 -2.47
N ARG A 344 -10.58 31.40 -2.48
CA ARG A 344 -9.42 31.86 -3.25
C ARG A 344 -9.66 31.81 -4.76
N LEU A 345 -10.18 30.71 -5.28
CA LEU A 345 -10.49 30.56 -6.70
C LEU A 345 -11.52 31.58 -7.18
N GLU A 346 -12.53 31.88 -6.35
CA GLU A 346 -13.53 32.91 -6.67
C GLU A 346 -12.93 34.33 -6.63
N ALA A 347 -12.06 34.63 -5.67
CA ALA A 347 -11.33 35.90 -5.62
C ALA A 347 -10.44 36.08 -6.86
N ASP A 348 -9.72 35.03 -7.26
CA ASP A 348 -8.87 35.02 -8.45
C ASP A 348 -9.71 35.20 -9.73
N ARG A 349 -10.93 34.64 -9.77
CA ARG A 349 -11.86 34.78 -10.90
C ARG A 349 -12.33 36.22 -11.06
N LEU A 350 -12.71 36.86 -9.95
CA LEU A 350 -13.11 38.27 -9.93
C LEU A 350 -11.97 39.19 -10.34
N ALA A 351 -10.76 38.95 -9.83
CA ALA A 351 -9.57 39.73 -10.20
C ALA A 351 -9.21 39.57 -11.69
N THR A 352 -9.30 38.34 -12.22
CA THR A 352 -9.08 38.06 -13.64
C THR A 352 -10.08 38.80 -14.52
N MET A 353 -11.37 38.73 -14.15
CA MET A 353 -12.42 39.43 -14.88
C MET A 353 -12.24 40.96 -14.84
N ALA A 354 -11.85 41.51 -13.69
CA ALA A 354 -11.57 42.93 -13.55
C ALA A 354 -10.39 43.38 -14.42
N LEU A 355 -9.27 42.64 -14.40
CA LEU A 355 -8.08 42.96 -15.21
C LEU A 355 -8.39 42.97 -16.72
N LEU A 356 -9.15 41.96 -17.20
CA LEU A 356 -9.51 41.85 -18.61
C LEU A 356 -10.54 42.90 -19.05
N THR A 357 -11.43 43.31 -18.14
CA THR A 357 -12.42 44.36 -18.40
C THR A 357 -11.75 45.74 -18.45
N ASP A 358 -10.86 46.04 -17.48
CA ASP A 358 -10.08 47.29 -17.43
C ASP A 358 -9.23 47.48 -18.69
N ALA A 359 -8.68 46.39 -19.25
CA ALA A 359 -7.95 46.46 -20.51
C ALA A 359 -8.82 46.95 -21.69
N GLY A 360 -10.09 46.56 -21.74
CA GLY A 360 -11.05 47.06 -22.74
C GLY A 360 -11.38 48.54 -22.53
N ASP A 361 -11.56 48.95 -21.28
CA ASP A 361 -11.83 50.35 -20.92
C ASP A 361 -10.64 51.26 -21.28
N LEU A 362 -9.41 50.81 -21.02
CA LEU A 362 -8.18 51.51 -21.40
C LEU A 362 -7.98 51.59 -22.91
N ALA A 363 -8.37 50.55 -23.64
CA ALA A 363 -8.33 50.55 -25.10
C ALA A 363 -9.44 51.42 -25.74
N GLY A 364 -10.44 51.84 -24.96
CA GLY A 364 -11.58 52.64 -25.43
C GLY A 364 -12.69 51.84 -26.13
N VAL A 365 -12.55 50.52 -26.23
CA VAL A 365 -13.58 49.62 -26.80
C VAL A 365 -13.63 48.32 -25.99
N PRO A 366 -14.83 47.88 -25.54
CA PRO A 366 -14.94 46.66 -24.77
C PRO A 366 -14.65 45.41 -25.63
N GLY A 367 -13.89 44.48 -25.07
CA GLY A 367 -13.71 43.14 -25.64
C GLY A 367 -14.66 42.10 -25.00
N THR A 368 -14.75 40.90 -25.59
CA THR A 368 -15.51 39.79 -25.00
C THR A 368 -14.64 39.01 -24.03
N VAL A 369 -14.85 39.22 -22.73
CA VAL A 369 -14.10 38.55 -21.65
C VAL A 369 -14.63 37.14 -21.44
N THR A 370 -13.72 36.16 -21.42
CA THR A 370 -14.00 34.77 -21.05
C THR A 370 -13.12 34.39 -19.87
N VAL A 371 -13.70 33.86 -18.80
CA VAL A 371 -12.97 33.37 -17.61
C VAL A 371 -13.53 32.01 -17.22
N SER A 372 -12.64 31.06 -16.94
CA SER A 372 -12.99 29.71 -16.52
C SER A 372 -11.99 29.17 -15.51
N THR A 373 -12.46 28.31 -14.61
CA THR A 373 -11.59 27.48 -13.79
C THR A 373 -11.14 26.27 -14.61
N ALA A 374 -9.84 26.00 -14.59
CA ALA A 374 -9.22 24.90 -15.32
C ALA A 374 -8.16 24.23 -14.43
N GLY A 375 -7.81 23.00 -14.77
CA GLY A 375 -6.61 22.37 -14.20
C GLY A 375 -5.36 23.19 -14.55
N CYS A 376 -4.39 23.18 -13.64
CA CYS A 376 -3.11 23.86 -13.87
C CYS A 376 -2.43 23.38 -15.16
N GLU A 377 -1.98 24.34 -15.99
CA GLU A 377 -1.25 24.05 -17.23
C GLU A 377 0.05 23.31 -16.97
N VAL A 378 0.69 23.60 -15.83
CA VAL A 378 1.87 22.91 -15.32
C VAL A 378 1.67 22.67 -13.82
N GLY A 379 1.73 21.41 -13.38
CA GLY A 379 1.60 21.04 -11.98
C GLY A 379 0.24 20.44 -11.60
N VAL A 380 -0.16 20.63 -10.33
CA VAL A 380 -1.36 20.04 -9.72
C VAL A 380 -2.27 21.13 -9.17
N GLY A 381 -3.58 20.88 -9.14
CA GLY A 381 -4.59 21.81 -8.65
C GLY A 381 -5.36 22.53 -9.75
N GLU A 382 -6.09 23.57 -9.35
CA GLU A 382 -6.93 24.39 -10.22
C GLU A 382 -6.41 25.82 -10.28
N GLN A 383 -6.64 26.49 -11.40
CA GLN A 383 -6.34 27.91 -11.60
C GLN A 383 -7.46 28.58 -12.40
N GLN A 384 -7.54 29.90 -12.29
CA GLN A 384 -8.39 30.71 -13.16
C GLN A 384 -7.62 31.04 -14.43
N SER A 385 -8.22 30.72 -15.58
CA SER A 385 -7.74 31.09 -16.89
C SER A 385 -8.71 32.09 -17.52
N GLY A 386 -8.18 33.15 -18.09
CA GLY A 386 -8.96 34.22 -18.68
C GLY A 386 -8.41 34.64 -20.03
N SER A 387 -9.28 35.14 -20.90
CA SER A 387 -8.89 35.74 -22.16
C SER A 387 -9.87 36.81 -22.63
N VAL A 388 -9.36 37.78 -23.38
CA VAL A 388 -10.17 38.77 -24.08
C VAL A 388 -9.55 39.08 -25.44
N VAL A 389 -10.40 39.33 -26.43
CA VAL A 389 -10.02 39.95 -27.70
C VAL A 389 -10.67 41.33 -27.75
N ILE A 390 -9.86 42.37 -27.86
CA ILE A 390 -10.25 43.78 -27.87
C ILE A 390 -10.15 44.29 -29.31
N PRO A 391 -11.28 44.63 -29.98
CA PRO A 391 -11.30 44.99 -31.39
C PRO A 391 -10.92 46.46 -31.62
N VAL A 392 -9.70 46.85 -31.23
CA VAL A 392 -9.22 48.26 -31.26
C VAL A 392 -9.34 48.94 -32.64
N PHE A 393 -9.31 48.15 -33.73
CA PHE A 393 -9.43 48.68 -35.09
C PHE A 393 -10.83 49.15 -35.47
N GLU A 394 -11.83 48.93 -34.63
CA GLU A 394 -13.16 49.55 -34.82
C GLU A 394 -13.14 51.06 -34.55
N ILE A 395 -12.14 51.54 -33.79
CA ILE A 395 -12.06 52.93 -33.32
C ILE A 395 -10.72 53.62 -33.60
N ALA A 396 -9.66 52.88 -33.95
CA ALA A 396 -8.33 53.42 -34.21
C ALA A 396 -7.61 52.72 -35.38
N ASP A 397 -6.70 53.43 -36.06
CA ASP A 397 -5.92 52.87 -37.18
C ASP A 397 -4.70 52.04 -36.73
N SER A 398 -4.35 52.08 -35.43
CA SER A 398 -3.26 51.30 -34.83
C SER A 398 -3.66 50.80 -33.43
N ALA A 399 -3.02 49.71 -33.01
CA ALA A 399 -3.15 49.14 -31.66
C ALA A 399 -2.11 49.70 -30.67
N ASP A 400 -1.10 50.45 -31.13
CA ASP A 400 0.07 50.84 -30.31
C ASP A 400 -0.33 51.65 -29.07
N GLU A 401 -1.21 52.65 -29.22
CA GLU A 401 -1.64 53.50 -28.11
C GLU A 401 -2.41 52.70 -27.04
N ALA A 402 -3.25 51.76 -27.46
CA ALA A 402 -3.98 50.88 -26.54
C ALA A 402 -3.04 49.87 -25.86
N LEU A 403 -2.08 49.29 -26.59
CA LEU A 403 -1.06 48.41 -26.01
C LEU A 403 -0.24 49.14 -24.93
N ASP A 404 0.20 50.36 -25.21
CA ASP A 404 0.96 51.18 -24.26
C ASP A 404 0.12 51.54 -23.03
N ALA A 405 -1.15 51.90 -23.21
CA ALA A 405 -2.06 52.22 -22.10
C ALA A 405 -2.30 51.00 -21.18
N ILE A 406 -2.59 49.84 -21.77
CA ILE A 406 -2.85 48.59 -21.02
C ILE A 406 -1.59 48.18 -20.24
N THR A 407 -0.44 48.14 -20.91
CA THR A 407 0.80 47.69 -20.27
C THR A 407 1.32 48.68 -19.22
N ALA A 408 1.13 49.99 -19.42
CA ALA A 408 1.42 50.99 -18.39
C ALA A 408 0.55 50.83 -17.13
N SER A 409 -0.74 50.47 -17.31
CA SER A 409 -1.63 50.14 -16.19
C SER A 409 -1.12 48.92 -15.41
N TRP A 410 -0.74 47.84 -16.12
CA TRP A 410 -0.18 46.63 -15.51
C TRP A 410 1.10 46.90 -14.70
N LEU A 411 2.01 47.71 -15.24
CA LEU A 411 3.22 48.11 -14.51
C LEU A 411 2.90 48.90 -13.24
N THR A 412 1.85 49.73 -13.27
CA THR A 412 1.42 50.54 -12.12
C THR A 412 0.83 49.68 -11.00
N VAL A 413 0.11 48.62 -11.34
CA VAL A 413 -0.50 47.69 -10.37
C VAL A 413 0.43 46.54 -9.94
N GLY A 414 1.70 46.57 -10.37
CA GLY A 414 2.76 45.70 -9.84
C GLY A 414 3.15 44.50 -10.69
N TYR A 415 2.72 44.44 -11.95
CA TYR A 415 3.28 43.48 -12.90
C TYR A 415 4.64 43.96 -13.42
N SER A 416 5.49 43.01 -13.78
CA SER A 416 6.75 43.28 -14.47
C SER A 416 6.82 42.46 -15.76
N ALA A 417 7.44 43.03 -16.80
CA ALA A 417 7.69 42.29 -18.03
C ALA A 417 8.65 41.13 -17.75
N SER A 418 8.26 39.91 -18.09
CA SER A 418 8.99 38.68 -17.78
C SER A 418 9.63 38.06 -19.01
N ASP A 419 8.98 38.14 -20.17
CA ASP A 419 9.48 37.56 -21.43
C ASP A 419 8.82 38.21 -22.65
N ARG A 420 9.39 37.98 -23.84
CA ARG A 420 8.80 38.35 -25.14
C ARG A 420 9.08 37.24 -26.15
N ALA A 421 8.03 36.64 -26.70
CA ALA A 421 8.13 35.61 -27.72
C ALA A 421 7.12 35.79 -28.84
N MET A 422 7.58 35.73 -30.09
CA MET A 422 6.73 35.72 -31.29
C MET A 422 5.70 36.87 -31.35
N GLY A 423 6.08 38.07 -30.87
CA GLY A 423 5.21 39.25 -30.82
C GLY A 423 4.17 39.23 -29.68
N THR A 424 4.35 38.34 -28.70
CA THR A 424 3.58 38.29 -27.46
C THR A 424 4.47 38.76 -26.31
N ASP A 425 3.98 39.70 -25.52
CA ASP A 425 4.64 40.20 -24.32
C ASP A 425 4.05 39.52 -23.09
N PHE A 426 4.92 39.03 -22.21
CA PHE A 426 4.53 38.33 -20.99
C PHE A 426 4.85 39.19 -19.77
N TYR A 427 3.94 39.16 -18.81
CA TYR A 427 3.99 39.91 -17.58
C TYR A 427 3.72 38.97 -16.41
N THR A 428 4.49 39.13 -15.34
CA THR A 428 4.35 38.37 -14.09
C THR A 428 4.07 39.29 -12.93
N SER A 429 3.16 38.89 -12.04
CA SER A 429 2.95 39.58 -10.77
C SER A 429 4.14 39.37 -9.84
N ALA A 430 4.58 40.43 -9.15
CA ALA A 430 5.63 40.34 -8.14
C ALA A 430 5.21 39.53 -6.89
N ASP A 431 3.89 39.40 -6.65
CA ASP A 431 3.34 38.66 -5.51
C ASP A 431 2.23 37.70 -5.98
N ALA A 432 2.61 36.74 -6.83
CA ALA A 432 1.71 35.73 -7.37
C ALA A 432 0.99 34.90 -6.27
N LEU A 433 1.50 34.90 -5.03
CA LEU A 433 0.92 34.14 -3.94
C LEU A 433 -0.25 34.86 -3.24
N GLN A 434 -0.35 36.19 -3.34
CA GLN A 434 -1.38 36.96 -2.63
C GLN A 434 -2.76 37.06 -3.30
N GLY A 435 -2.93 36.47 -4.48
CA GLY A 435 -4.23 36.39 -5.16
C GLY A 435 -4.29 37.22 -6.42
N GLY A 436 -5.22 36.83 -7.29
CA GLY A 436 -5.42 37.41 -8.60
C GLY A 436 -4.61 36.75 -9.71
N VAL A 437 -4.31 37.54 -10.73
CA VAL A 437 -3.62 37.06 -11.94
C VAL A 437 -2.12 36.97 -11.65
N ALA A 438 -1.57 35.77 -11.83
CA ALA A 438 -0.14 35.50 -11.63
C ALA A 438 0.66 35.88 -12.88
N THR A 439 0.12 35.54 -14.05
CA THR A 439 0.73 35.86 -15.34
C THR A 439 -0.31 36.43 -16.31
N ALA A 440 0.13 37.40 -17.10
CA ALA A 440 -0.66 37.97 -18.19
C ALA A 440 0.20 37.99 -19.46
N SER A 441 -0.42 37.79 -20.61
CA SER A 441 0.21 37.93 -21.91
C SER A 441 -0.63 38.80 -22.80
N ILE A 442 0.01 39.61 -23.63
CA ILE A 442 -0.64 40.54 -24.53
C ILE A 442 0.01 40.47 -25.91
N ARG A 443 -0.83 40.51 -26.95
CA ARG A 443 -0.39 40.43 -28.34
C ARG A 443 -1.30 41.27 -29.24
N GLY A 444 -0.71 42.09 -30.09
CA GLY A 444 -1.39 42.68 -31.24
C GLY A 444 -1.54 41.66 -32.38
N GLY A 445 -2.71 41.62 -33.02
CA GLY A 445 -3.02 40.78 -34.16
C GLY A 445 -4.00 41.46 -35.11
N VAL A 446 -4.45 40.74 -36.15
CA VAL A 446 -5.38 41.30 -37.15
C VAL A 446 -6.79 41.55 -36.62
N GLU A 447 -7.17 40.86 -35.53
CA GLU A 447 -8.46 41.01 -34.86
C GLU A 447 -8.44 42.07 -33.73
N GLY A 448 -7.29 42.73 -33.53
CA GLY A 448 -7.06 43.69 -32.46
C GLY A 448 -6.06 43.18 -31.42
N ILE A 449 -6.30 43.46 -30.14
CA ILE A 449 -5.41 43.07 -29.03
C ILE A 449 -5.97 41.82 -28.36
N THR A 450 -5.17 40.77 -28.27
CA THR A 450 -5.49 39.56 -27.52
C THR A 450 -4.74 39.57 -26.19
N ILE A 451 -5.46 39.34 -25.09
CA ILE A 451 -4.88 39.17 -23.76
C ILE A 451 -5.27 37.79 -23.23
N ARG A 452 -4.32 37.12 -22.58
CA ARG A 452 -4.56 35.89 -21.82
C ARG A 452 -3.95 35.99 -20.43
N THR A 453 -4.61 35.42 -19.44
CA THR A 453 -4.22 35.51 -18.04
C THR A 453 -4.38 34.17 -17.35
N THR A 454 -3.49 33.86 -16.41
CA THR A 454 -3.64 32.72 -15.50
C THR A 454 -3.34 33.11 -14.06
N SER A 455 -4.13 32.61 -13.11
CA SER A 455 -3.83 32.72 -11.67
C SER A 455 -2.84 31.66 -11.22
N THR A 456 -2.40 31.74 -9.96
CA THR A 456 -1.57 30.70 -9.33
C THR A 456 -2.38 29.42 -9.11
N CYS A 457 -1.71 28.28 -9.15
CA CYS A 457 -2.29 26.97 -8.84
C CYS A 457 -2.71 26.85 -7.38
N VAL A 458 -3.98 26.46 -7.17
CA VAL A 458 -4.57 26.21 -5.86
C VAL A 458 -4.89 24.72 -5.72
N VAL A 459 -4.38 24.11 -4.66
CA VAL A 459 -4.71 22.74 -4.26
C VAL A 459 -5.61 22.80 -3.03
N SER A 460 -6.80 22.22 -3.16
CA SER A 460 -7.75 22.01 -2.07
C SER A 460 -7.40 20.72 -1.34
N ARG A 461 -7.07 20.78 -0.05
CA ARG A 461 -6.83 19.61 0.82
C ARG A 461 -7.34 19.82 2.24
#